data_AF-A0A819Y721-F1
#
_entry.id   AF-A0A819Y721-F1
#
_cell.length_a   1.000
_cell.length_b   1.000
_cell.length_c   1.000
_cell.angle_alpha   90.00
_cell.angle_beta   90.00
_cell.angle_gamma   90.00
#
_symmetry.space_group_name_H-M   'P 1'
#
loop_
_entity.id
_entity.type
_entity.pdbx_description
1 polymer ?
#
loop_
_entity_poly.entity_id
_entity_poly.type
_entity_poly.pdbx_seq_one_letter_code
_entity_poly.pdbx_strand_id
1 'polypeptide(L)'
;MLVSLLRNPSDDSVELAIELIKECGQKLSQGYPRILDSFFSTLKNLLHESSLDKRTLNMIEVLFAIRIDQFKANPPIPSGLGLVGEDDQYKHTISLHNPCELEPMLDVFQYDEQYEENEEKYKQIRRTILDETNVNEDESSSSSSNSDEEEKQDDQVKNCKLVTSYVVS
;
A
#
# COMPACT_ATOMS: atom_id res chain seq x y z
N MET A 1 -9.05 -5.01 12.07
CA MET A 1 -9.56 -3.66 12.38
C MET A 1 -11.07 -3.67 12.21
N LEU A 2 -11.55 -3.97 11.00
CA LEU A 2 -12.96 -4.15 10.66
C LEU A 2 -13.79 -4.95 11.67
N VAL A 3 -13.33 -6.16 12.03
CA VAL A 3 -14.02 -7.02 13.01
C VAL A 3 -14.06 -6.38 14.41
N SER A 4 -13.05 -5.59 14.79
CA SER A 4 -13.03 -4.89 16.07
C SER A 4 -14.02 -3.73 16.11
N LEU A 5 -14.20 -3.02 15.00
CA LEU A 5 -15.16 -1.91 14.89
C LEU A 5 -16.61 -2.38 15.03
N LEU A 6 -16.92 -3.57 14.49
CA LEU A 6 -18.27 -4.15 14.54
C LEU A 6 -18.56 -5.00 15.79
N ARG A 7 -17.58 -5.19 16.68
CA ARG A 7 -17.79 -5.99 17.91
C ARG A 7 -18.77 -5.31 18.86
N ASN A 8 -18.70 -3.99 18.98
CA ASN A 8 -19.64 -3.13 19.70
C ASN A 8 -20.09 -2.03 18.74
N PRO A 9 -21.19 -2.23 18.00
CA PRO A 9 -21.64 -1.28 16.99
C PRO A 9 -22.16 0.00 17.65
N SER A 10 -21.52 1.11 17.33
CA SER A 10 -21.95 2.48 17.62
C SER A 10 -22.08 3.21 16.28
N ASP A 11 -22.86 4.29 16.22
CA ASP A 11 -23.04 5.06 14.99
C ASP A 11 -21.67 5.45 14.38
N ASP A 12 -20.74 5.96 15.20
CA ASP A 12 -19.40 6.35 14.76
C ASP A 12 -18.55 5.16 14.29
N SER A 13 -18.60 4.03 15.01
CA SER A 13 -17.77 2.86 14.64
C SER A 13 -18.27 2.19 13.36
N VAL A 14 -19.58 2.23 13.12
CA VAL A 14 -20.20 1.74 11.89
C VAL A 14 -19.91 2.69 10.73
N GLU A 15 -19.99 4.01 10.94
CA GLU A 15 -19.61 5.03 9.94
C GLU A 15 -18.16 4.82 9.47
N LEU A 16 -17.21 4.73 10.41
CA LEU A 16 -15.80 4.46 10.09
C LEU A 16 -15.59 3.12 9.35
N ALA A 17 -16.33 2.07 9.75
CA ALA A 17 -16.23 0.77 9.07
C ALA A 17 -16.78 0.82 7.63
N ILE A 18 -17.85 1.58 7.40
CA ILE A 18 -18.43 1.80 6.08
C ILE A 18 -17.45 2.56 5.19
N GLU A 19 -16.88 3.67 5.68
CA GLU A 19 -15.89 4.45 4.93
C GLU A 19 -14.67 3.62 4.56
N LEU A 20 -14.14 2.84 5.50
CA LEU A 20 -13.01 1.95 5.24
C LEU A 20 -13.34 0.94 4.13
N ILE A 21 -14.53 0.33 4.14
CA ILE A 21 -14.93 -0.65 3.12
C ILE A 21 -15.24 -0.01 1.77
N LYS A 22 -15.68 1.25 1.72
CA LYS A 22 -15.81 1.97 0.44
C LYS A 22 -14.47 2.07 -0.27
N GLU A 23 -13.40 2.38 0.46
CA GLU A 23 -12.06 2.58 -0.13
C GLU A 23 -11.37 1.26 -0.47
N CYS A 24 -11.34 0.28 0.45
CA CYS A 24 -10.60 -0.97 0.24
C CYS A 24 -11.44 -2.18 -0.20
N GLY A 25 -12.76 -2.01 -0.35
CA GLY A 25 -13.70 -3.09 -0.62
C GLY A 25 -13.42 -3.85 -1.90
N GLN A 26 -12.99 -3.15 -2.96
CA GLN A 26 -12.68 -3.81 -4.23
C GLN A 26 -11.46 -4.74 -4.11
N LYS A 27 -10.39 -4.31 -3.42
CA LYS A 27 -9.21 -5.15 -3.19
C LYS A 27 -9.53 -6.33 -2.28
N LEU A 28 -10.33 -6.11 -1.23
CA LEU A 28 -10.80 -7.16 -0.33
C LEU A 28 -11.68 -8.19 -1.04
N SER A 29 -12.51 -7.76 -1.99
CA SER A 29 -13.32 -8.68 -2.80
C SER A 29 -12.47 -9.62 -3.66
N GLN A 30 -11.29 -9.20 -4.10
CA GLN A 30 -10.38 -10.01 -4.93
C GLN A 30 -9.54 -10.97 -4.08
N GLY A 31 -9.02 -10.51 -2.94
CA GLY A 31 -8.13 -11.33 -2.10
C GLY A 31 -8.85 -12.16 -1.02
N TYR A 32 -9.92 -11.61 -0.42
CA TYR A 32 -10.55 -12.15 0.78
C TYR A 32 -12.09 -12.05 0.76
N PRO A 33 -12.77 -12.66 -0.22
CA PRO A 33 -14.22 -12.55 -0.37
C PRO A 33 -14.99 -13.04 0.87
N ARG A 34 -14.50 -14.09 1.54
CA ARG A 34 -15.11 -14.63 2.76
C ARG A 34 -15.18 -13.62 3.91
N ILE A 35 -14.14 -12.79 4.06
CA ILE A 35 -14.10 -11.76 5.12
C ILE A 35 -15.14 -10.68 4.81
N LEU A 36 -15.22 -10.28 3.53
CA LEU A 36 -16.20 -9.30 3.07
C LEU A 36 -17.63 -9.81 3.24
N ASP A 37 -17.91 -11.08 2.92
CA ASP A 37 -19.23 -11.68 3.14
C ASP A 37 -19.63 -11.71 4.62
N SER A 38 -18.71 -12.05 5.51
CA SER A 38 -18.95 -12.02 6.96
C SER A 38 -19.26 -10.60 7.45
N PHE A 39 -18.56 -9.59 6.92
CA PHE A 39 -18.81 -8.19 7.25
C PHE A 39 -20.21 -7.74 6.83
N PHE A 40 -20.60 -7.99 5.57
CA PHE A 40 -21.93 -7.60 5.09
C PHE A 40 -23.05 -8.38 5.77
N SER A 41 -22.82 -9.64 6.15
CA SER A 41 -23.77 -10.40 6.97
C SER A 41 -23.98 -9.74 8.34
N THR A 42 -22.89 -9.24 8.94
CA THR A 42 -22.95 -8.51 10.21
C THR A 42 -23.71 -7.19 10.05
N LEU A 43 -23.41 -6.40 9.01
CA LEU A 43 -24.17 -5.17 8.71
C LEU A 43 -25.66 -5.43 8.47
N LYS A 44 -25.99 -6.54 7.80
CA LYS A 44 -27.39 -6.93 7.59
C LYS A 44 -28.11 -7.20 8.90
N ASN A 45 -27.45 -7.88 9.84
CA ASN A 45 -28.01 -8.10 11.18
C ASN A 45 -28.22 -6.77 11.91
N LEU A 46 -27.27 -5.82 11.81
CA LEU A 46 -27.43 -4.48 12.39
C LEU A 46 -28.65 -3.74 11.82
N LEU A 47 -28.91 -3.83 10.52
CA LEU A 47 -30.08 -3.21 9.89
C LEU A 47 -31.42 -3.69 10.50
N HIS A 48 -31.47 -4.92 11.02
CA HIS A 48 -32.69 -5.53 11.57
C HIS A 48 -32.76 -5.52 13.10
N GLU A 49 -31.63 -5.65 13.79
CA GLU A 49 -31.56 -5.95 15.23
C GLU A 49 -31.08 -4.77 16.09
N SER A 50 -30.59 -3.68 15.49
CA SER A 50 -29.96 -2.58 16.23
C SER A 50 -30.77 -1.28 16.22
N SER A 51 -30.72 -0.55 17.33
CA SER A 51 -31.32 0.79 17.47
C SER A 51 -30.34 1.89 17.03
N LEU A 52 -29.74 1.75 15.84
CA LEU A 52 -28.88 2.77 15.23
C LEU A 52 -29.72 3.95 14.72
N ASP A 53 -29.09 5.12 14.59
CA ASP A 53 -29.78 6.27 14.02
C ASP A 53 -30.08 6.09 12.53
N LYS A 54 -31.11 6.80 12.05
CA LYS A 54 -31.55 6.78 10.64
C LYS A 54 -30.40 7.14 9.69
N ARG A 55 -29.50 8.02 10.09
CA ARG A 55 -28.30 8.37 9.31
C ARG A 55 -27.45 7.13 9.03
N THR A 56 -27.09 6.39 10.08
CA THR A 56 -26.23 5.20 9.99
C THR A 56 -26.89 4.11 9.15
N LEU A 57 -28.19 3.91 9.30
CA LEU A 57 -28.96 2.94 8.49
C LEU A 57 -28.91 3.29 6.99
N ASN A 58 -29.10 4.55 6.63
CA ASN A 58 -28.97 5.01 5.23
C ASN A 58 -27.55 4.78 4.69
N MET A 59 -26.51 4.96 5.51
CA MET A 59 -25.13 4.70 5.09
C MET A 59 -24.89 3.22 4.81
N ILE A 60 -25.49 2.33 5.60
CA ILE A 60 -25.45 0.88 5.36
C ILE A 60 -26.13 0.55 4.03
N GLU A 61 -27.31 1.10 3.75
CA GLU A 61 -28.02 0.90 2.47
C GLU A 61 -27.19 1.36 1.27
N VAL A 62 -26.59 2.56 1.36
CA VAL A 62 -25.67 3.07 0.33
C VAL A 62 -24.50 2.12 0.13
N LEU A 63 -23.96 1.52 1.19
CA LEU A 63 -22.87 0.55 1.07
C LEU A 63 -23.30 -0.74 0.34
N PHE A 64 -24.53 -1.21 0.55
CA PHE A 64 -25.08 -2.34 -0.21
C PHE A 64 -25.21 -2.01 -1.70
N ALA A 65 -25.62 -0.79 -2.06
CA ALA A 65 -25.66 -0.35 -3.45
C ALA A 65 -24.24 -0.35 -4.07
N ILE A 66 -23.25 0.18 -3.36
CA ILE A 66 -21.84 0.17 -3.81
C ILE A 66 -21.33 -1.26 -4.03
N ARG A 67 -21.71 -2.21 -3.16
CA ARG A 67 -21.37 -3.63 -3.34
C ARG A 67 -21.99 -4.21 -4.61
N ILE A 68 -23.24 -3.90 -4.91
CA ILE A 68 -23.92 -4.35 -6.14
C ILE A 68 -23.21 -3.78 -7.36
N ASP A 69 -22.80 -2.52 -7.30
CA ASP A 69 -21.98 -1.86 -8.32
C ASP A 69 -20.53 -2.34 -8.34
N GLN A 70 -20.15 -3.33 -7.52
CA GLN A 70 -18.81 -3.92 -7.45
C GLN A 70 -17.71 -2.88 -7.20
N PHE A 71 -18.01 -1.84 -6.41
CA PHE A 71 -17.05 -0.79 -6.05
C PHE A 71 -16.47 -0.02 -7.25
N LYS A 72 -17.17 0.04 -8.40
CA LYS A 72 -16.70 0.71 -9.63
C LYS A 72 -16.13 2.13 -9.43
N ALA A 73 -16.65 2.87 -8.45
CA ALA A 73 -16.19 4.22 -8.15
C ALA A 73 -14.79 4.26 -7.50
N ASN A 74 -14.38 3.19 -6.83
CA ASN A 74 -13.17 3.10 -6.01
C ASN A 74 -12.29 1.91 -6.47
N PRO A 75 -11.57 2.05 -7.60
CA PRO A 75 -10.66 1.01 -8.08
C PRO A 75 -9.54 0.73 -7.05
N PRO A 76 -9.02 -0.51 -6.96
CA PRO A 76 -8.00 -0.88 -5.97
C PRO A 76 -6.70 -0.09 -6.12
N ILE A 77 -6.36 0.26 -7.36
CA ILE A 77 -5.20 1.07 -7.73
C ILE A 77 -5.71 2.10 -8.75
N PRO A 78 -5.63 3.40 -8.45
CA PRO A 78 -5.95 4.44 -9.41
C PRO A 78 -5.08 4.35 -10.67
N SER A 79 -5.61 4.83 -11.80
CA SER A 79 -4.89 4.87 -13.08
C SER A 79 -3.55 5.61 -12.94
N GLY A 80 -2.45 5.00 -13.38
CA GLY A 80 -1.10 5.58 -13.30
C GLY A 80 -0.33 5.27 -12.01
N LEU A 81 -0.94 4.62 -11.01
CA LEU A 81 -0.28 4.23 -9.76
C LEU A 81 0.20 2.77 -9.70
N GLY A 82 -0.05 1.98 -10.74
CA GLY A 82 0.37 0.58 -10.84
C GLY A 82 1.81 0.42 -11.35
N LEU A 83 2.78 1.05 -10.69
CA LEU A 83 4.18 1.11 -11.16
C LEU A 83 5.00 -0.14 -10.84
N VAL A 84 4.59 -0.92 -9.83
CA VAL A 84 5.33 -2.08 -9.33
C VAL A 84 4.59 -3.35 -9.72
N GLY A 85 5.30 -4.28 -10.39
CA GLY A 85 4.77 -5.59 -10.77
C GLY A 85 4.34 -6.40 -9.55
N GLU A 86 3.36 -7.30 -9.71
CA GLU A 86 2.83 -8.08 -8.57
C GLU A 86 3.88 -8.99 -7.91
N ASP A 87 4.85 -9.47 -8.70
CA ASP A 87 5.94 -10.33 -8.24
C ASP A 87 7.02 -9.58 -7.45
N ASP A 88 7.16 -8.26 -7.68
CA ASP A 88 8.13 -7.40 -7.02
C ASP A 88 7.55 -6.73 -5.75
N GLN A 89 6.26 -6.95 -5.47
CA GLN A 89 5.60 -6.40 -4.28
C GLN A 89 5.90 -7.25 -3.03
N TYR A 90 6.52 -6.63 -2.03
CA TYR A 90 6.67 -7.25 -0.71
C TYR A 90 5.48 -6.93 0.22
N LYS A 91 4.72 -7.97 0.61
CA LYS A 91 3.49 -7.85 1.41
C LYS A 91 3.76 -8.12 2.88
N HIS A 92 3.80 -7.05 3.69
CA HIS A 92 3.95 -7.15 5.13
C HIS A 92 2.65 -7.66 5.79
N THR A 93 2.78 -8.62 6.71
CA THR A 93 1.64 -9.08 7.54
C THR A 93 1.78 -8.47 8.92
N ILE A 94 1.00 -7.43 9.20
CA ILE A 94 1.03 -6.69 10.47
C ILE A 94 -0.26 -6.98 11.24
N SER A 95 -0.11 -7.31 12.53
CA SER A 95 -1.22 -7.48 13.45
C SER A 95 -1.48 -6.19 14.22
N LEU A 96 -2.76 -5.86 14.42
CA LEU A 96 -3.17 -4.67 15.17
C LEU A 96 -2.92 -4.76 16.67
N HIS A 97 -2.75 -5.97 17.18
CA HIS A 97 -2.50 -6.21 18.61
C HIS A 97 -1.01 -6.24 18.95
N ASN A 98 -0.14 -6.26 17.93
CA ASN A 98 1.29 -6.31 18.15
C ASN A 98 1.82 -4.87 18.33
N PRO A 99 2.73 -4.65 19.30
CA PRO A 99 3.41 -3.36 19.40
C PRO A 99 4.19 -3.11 18.10
N CYS A 100 4.05 -1.90 17.56
CA CYS A 100 4.91 -1.43 16.47
C CYS A 100 6.09 -0.69 17.07
N GLU A 101 7.30 -1.08 16.68
CA GLU A 101 8.51 -0.34 17.03
C GLU A 101 8.59 0.87 16.09
N LEU A 102 8.49 2.08 16.66
CA LEU A 102 8.39 3.33 15.90
C LEU A 102 9.76 3.95 15.60
N GLU A 103 10.84 3.42 16.18
CA GLU A 103 12.23 3.89 16.03
C GLU A 103 12.37 5.41 15.85
N PRO A 104 11.83 6.25 16.76
CA PRO A 104 11.72 7.71 16.57
C PRO A 104 13.09 8.41 16.48
N MET A 105 14.14 7.71 16.88
CA MET A 105 15.50 8.20 16.83
C MET A 105 16.02 8.31 15.38
N LEU A 106 15.41 7.60 14.43
CA LEU A 106 15.75 7.70 13.00
C LEU A 106 15.35 9.06 12.39
N ASP A 107 14.35 9.74 12.95
CA ASP A 107 13.90 11.06 12.48
C ASP A 107 14.79 12.23 12.98
N VAL A 108 15.72 11.94 13.91
CA VAL A 108 16.57 12.95 14.55
C VAL A 108 18.01 12.80 14.05
N PHE A 109 18.54 13.86 13.45
CA PHE A 109 19.94 13.90 13.02
C PHE A 109 20.88 13.62 14.19
N GLN A 110 21.73 12.62 13.99
CA GLN A 110 22.77 12.22 14.92
C GLN A 110 24.08 12.02 14.17
N TYR A 111 25.18 12.15 14.91
CA TYR A 111 26.48 11.82 14.39
C TYR A 111 26.61 10.31 14.24
N ASP A 112 26.96 9.85 13.04
CA ASP A 112 27.24 8.46 12.73
C ASP A 112 28.75 8.25 12.61
N GLU A 113 29.32 7.46 13.52
CA GLU A 113 30.74 7.10 13.50
C GLU A 113 31.11 6.26 12.25
N GLN A 114 30.14 5.55 11.68
CA GLN A 114 30.29 4.68 10.51
C GLN A 114 29.73 5.32 9.23
N TYR A 115 29.59 6.65 9.20
CA TYR A 115 29.00 7.39 8.09
C TYR A 115 29.59 7.00 6.72
N GLU A 116 30.92 6.92 6.61
CA GLU A 116 31.60 6.59 5.34
C GLU A 116 31.22 5.18 4.83
N GLU A 117 31.22 4.18 5.72
CA GLU A 117 30.84 2.80 5.35
C GLU A 117 29.35 2.70 4.98
N ASN A 118 28.48 3.41 5.70
CA ASN A 118 27.04 3.38 5.46
C ASN A 118 26.69 4.06 4.14
N GLU A 119 27.31 5.21 3.82
CA GLU A 119 27.17 5.87 2.52
C GLU A 119 27.63 4.98 1.36
N GLU A 120 28.72 4.24 1.51
CA GLU A 120 29.17 3.29 0.48
C GLU A 120 28.16 2.17 0.26
N LYS A 121 27.59 1.59 1.33
CA LYS A 121 26.54 0.57 1.24
C LYS A 121 25.29 1.13 0.54
N TYR A 122 24.85 2.34 0.89
CA TYR A 122 23.71 2.99 0.25
C TYR A 122 23.96 3.25 -1.24
N LYS A 123 25.16 3.69 -1.63
CA LYS A 123 25.54 3.87 -3.05
C LYS A 123 25.48 2.57 -3.83
N GLN A 124 25.93 1.46 -3.24
CA GLN A 124 25.84 0.13 -3.86
C GLN A 124 24.38 -0.28 -4.07
N ILE A 125 23.54 -0.15 -3.04
CA ILE A 125 22.10 -0.47 -3.13
C ILE A 125 21.40 0.38 -4.18
N ARG A 126 21.68 1.69 -4.20
CA ARG A 126 21.12 2.63 -5.20
C ARG A 126 21.47 2.21 -6.62
N ARG A 127 22.73 1.85 -6.87
CA ARG A 127 23.20 1.40 -8.19
C ARG A 127 22.51 0.10 -8.62
N THR A 128 22.27 -0.82 -7.68
CA THR A 128 21.54 -2.08 -7.94
C THR A 128 20.06 -1.85 -8.25
N ILE A 129 19.38 -0.93 -7.55
CA ILE A 129 17.94 -0.69 -7.76
C ILE A 129 17.67 0.03 -9.09
N LEU A 130 18.55 0.95 -9.47
CA LEU A 130 18.38 1.78 -10.68
C LEU A 130 19.04 1.17 -11.94
N ASP A 131 19.64 -0.02 -11.84
CA ASP A 131 20.42 -0.66 -12.91
C ASP A 131 21.41 0.30 -13.61
N GLU A 132 22.01 1.22 -12.83
CA GLU A 132 22.98 2.21 -13.31
C GLU A 132 24.28 1.57 -13.80
N THR A 133 24.42 0.25 -13.73
CA THR A 133 25.53 -0.50 -14.33
C THR A 133 25.59 -0.41 -15.86
N ASN A 134 24.54 0.07 -16.53
CA ASN A 134 24.55 0.34 -17.98
C ASN A 134 24.88 1.79 -18.34
N VAL A 135 25.03 2.68 -17.36
CA VAL A 135 25.56 4.03 -17.59
C VAL A 135 27.05 3.95 -17.30
N ASN A 136 27.83 3.79 -18.37
CA ASN A 136 29.28 3.84 -18.32
C ASN A 136 29.71 5.02 -17.44
N GLU A 137 30.56 4.73 -16.44
CA GLU A 137 31.39 5.72 -15.77
C GLU A 137 32.42 6.26 -16.79
N ASP A 138 31.95 7.03 -17.78
CA ASP A 138 32.78 8.01 -18.47
C ASP A 138 32.63 9.33 -17.70
N GLU A 139 33.26 9.38 -16.52
CA GLU A 139 33.79 10.62 -15.95
C GLU A 139 34.85 11.16 -16.93
N SER A 140 34.39 11.80 -18.00
CA SER A 140 35.17 12.78 -18.72
C SER A 140 34.35 14.05 -18.87
N SER A 141 34.82 15.09 -18.19
CA SER A 141 34.33 16.46 -18.33
C SER A 141 34.29 16.88 -19.80
N SER A 142 33.13 17.24 -20.32
CA SER A 142 33.06 18.23 -21.40
C SER A 142 31.69 18.93 -21.44
N SER A 143 31.74 20.21 -21.11
CA SER A 143 30.74 21.22 -21.46
C SER A 143 30.38 21.15 -22.96
N SER A 144 29.09 21.22 -23.32
CA SER A 144 28.50 22.23 -24.24
C SER A 144 27.19 21.76 -24.91
N SER A 145 26.14 22.54 -24.65
CA SER A 145 25.10 23.07 -25.57
C SER A 145 24.29 22.16 -26.53
N ASN A 146 22.97 22.19 -26.28
CA ASN A 146 21.83 22.35 -27.21
C ASN A 146 21.32 21.24 -28.15
N SER A 147 19.98 21.12 -28.06
CA SER A 147 18.95 20.85 -29.10
C SER A 147 18.48 19.42 -29.39
N ASP A 148 17.22 19.22 -28.97
CA ASP A 148 16.05 18.72 -29.72
C ASP A 148 15.90 17.24 -30.13
N GLU A 149 14.76 16.72 -29.67
CA GLU A 149 13.78 15.83 -30.33
C GLU A 149 14.12 14.35 -30.62
N GLU A 150 13.41 13.47 -29.89
CA GLU A 150 12.48 12.43 -30.37
C GLU A 150 12.57 11.09 -29.63
N GLU A 151 11.37 10.54 -29.41
CA GLU A 151 11.04 9.33 -28.67
C GLU A 151 11.73 8.05 -29.18
N LYS A 152 12.02 7.12 -28.27
CA LYS A 152 11.66 5.69 -28.42
C LYS A 152 11.82 4.91 -27.11
N GLN A 153 10.71 4.30 -26.70
CA GLN A 153 10.62 3.23 -25.72
C GLN A 153 11.46 2.03 -26.15
N ASP A 154 12.17 1.40 -25.21
CA ASP A 154 12.32 -0.06 -25.24
C ASP A 154 12.50 -0.61 -23.81
N ASP A 155 11.48 -1.32 -23.35
CA ASP A 155 11.44 -2.06 -22.09
C ASP A 155 12.27 -3.34 -22.19
N GLN A 156 13.39 -3.42 -21.47
CA GLN A 156 14.02 -4.70 -21.16
C GLN A 156 14.48 -4.76 -19.71
N VAL A 157 13.55 -5.09 -18.80
CA VAL A 157 13.86 -5.48 -17.43
C VAL A 157 14.29 -6.95 -17.42
N LYS A 158 15.60 -7.18 -17.31
CA LYS A 158 16.20 -8.50 -17.08
C LYS A 158 16.46 -8.70 -15.59
N ASN A 159 15.50 -9.35 -14.94
CA ASN A 159 15.67 -10.43 -13.96
C ASN A 159 17.01 -10.46 -13.18
N CYS A 160 17.05 -9.93 -11.96
CA CYS A 160 18.10 -10.25 -10.99
C CYS A 160 17.52 -10.60 -9.61
N LYS A 161 17.32 -11.90 -9.39
CA LYS A 161 17.15 -12.49 -8.06
C LYS A 161 18.47 -12.42 -7.31
N LEU A 162 18.55 -11.61 -6.25
CA LEU A 162 19.51 -11.82 -5.18
C LEU A 162 18.79 -11.84 -3.83
N VAL A 163 18.74 -13.06 -3.31
CA VAL A 163 18.28 -13.47 -1.99
C VAL A 163 19.12 -12.78 -0.91
N THR A 164 18.49 -12.11 0.04
CA THR A 164 19.03 -12.00 1.40
C THR A 164 17.91 -12.13 2.42
N SER A 165 17.89 -13.28 3.09
CA SER A 165 17.11 -13.55 4.28
C SER A 165 17.67 -12.77 5.46
N TYR A 166 16.88 -11.89 6.05
CA TYR A 166 17.04 -11.54 7.46
C TYR A 166 15.87 -12.11 8.24
N VAL A 167 16.16 -13.19 8.95
CA VAL A 167 15.33 -13.77 10.00
C VAL A 167 15.67 -12.97 11.26
N VAL A 168 14.72 -12.18 11.76
CA VAL A 168 14.82 -11.62 13.12
C VAL A 168 14.00 -12.55 14.01
N SER A 169 14.70 -13.08 15.01
CA SER A 169 14.19 -13.98 16.06
C SER A 169 13.32 -13.22 17.06
#